data_AF-Q9W7I6-F1
#
_entry.id   AF-Q9W7I6-F1
#
_cell.length_a   1.000
_cell.length_b   1.000
_cell.length_c   1.000
_cell.angle_alpha   90.00
_cell.angle_beta   90.00
_cell.angle_gamma   90.00
#
_symmetry.space_group_name_H-M   'P 1'
#
loop_
_entity.id
_entity.type
_entity.pdbx_description
1 polymer ?
#
loop_
_entity_poly.entity_id
_entity_poly.type
_entity_poly.pdbx_seq_one_letter_code
_entity_poly.pdbx_strand_id
1 'polypeptide(L)'
;WAQSFDKLMKSPAGRNVFREFLRTEYSEENMLFWLACEELKTECNKHTIDEKARTIYEDYISILSPKEVSLDSRVREVINRKMQEPSSHTFDDAQLQIYTLMHRDSYP
;
A
#
# COMPACT_ATOMS: atom_id res chain seq x y z
N TRP A 1 14.30 -15.99 5.33
CA TRP A 1 14.06 -14.58 4.96
C TRP A 1 14.60 -13.55 5.94
N ALA A 2 15.21 -13.95 7.08
CA ALA A 2 15.62 -13.12 8.22
C ALA A 2 16.83 -12.17 8.03
N GLN A 3 17.18 -11.75 6.81
CA GLN A 3 18.34 -10.86 6.59
C GLN A 3 18.03 -9.58 5.81
N SER A 4 16.90 -9.49 5.12
CA SER A 4 16.46 -8.24 4.46
C SER A 4 14.97 -8.34 4.11
N PHE A 5 14.15 -7.46 4.67
CA PHE A 5 12.75 -7.30 4.30
C PHE A 5 12.58 -7.07 2.79
N ASP A 6 13.52 -6.34 2.16
CA ASP A 6 13.55 -6.14 0.70
C ASP A 6 13.61 -7.46 -0.09
N LYS A 7 14.35 -8.47 0.40
CA LYS A 7 14.43 -9.77 -0.27
C LYS A 7 13.13 -10.56 -0.13
N LEU A 8 12.42 -10.38 0.99
CA LEU A 8 11.09 -10.97 1.19
C LEU A 8 10.08 -10.32 0.23
N MET A 9 10.07 -8.99 0.15
CA MET A 9 9.10 -8.23 -0.67
C MET A 9 9.34 -8.39 -2.18
N LYS A 10 10.58 -8.67 -2.60
CA LYS A 10 10.92 -9.00 -3.99
C LYS A 10 10.52 -10.42 -4.41
N SER A 11 10.29 -11.34 -3.46
CA SER A 11 9.93 -12.73 -3.76
C SER A 11 8.41 -12.92 -3.69
N PRO A 12 7.73 -13.41 -4.75
CA PRO A 12 6.30 -13.73 -4.67
C PRO A 12 5.96 -14.72 -3.55
N ALA A 13 6.82 -15.72 -3.33
CA ALA A 13 6.65 -16.68 -2.23
C ALA A 13 6.85 -16.00 -0.86
N GLY A 14 7.84 -15.11 -0.74
CA GLY A 14 8.06 -14.32 0.47
C GLY A 14 6.87 -13.42 0.81
N ARG A 15 6.32 -12.73 -0.20
CA ARG A 15 5.11 -11.90 -0.06
C ARG A 15 3.90 -12.71 0.40
N ASN A 16 3.68 -13.90 -0.16
CA ASN A 16 2.57 -14.75 0.27
C ASN A 16 2.71 -15.18 1.73
N VAL A 17 3.90 -15.62 2.15
CA VAL A 17 4.13 -16.01 3.55
C VAL A 17 3.95 -14.83 4.50
N PHE A 18 4.46 -13.65 4.11
CA PHE A 18 4.32 -12.44 4.92
C PHE A 18 2.86 -11.97 4.99
N ARG A 19 2.09 -12.10 3.90
CA ARG A 19 0.65 -11.81 3.92
C ARG A 19 -0.09 -12.73 4.88
N GLU A 20 0.20 -14.03 4.88
CA GLU A 20 -0.41 -14.96 5.85
C GLU A 20 -0.01 -14.60 7.29
N PHE A 21 1.22 -14.14 7.53
CA PHE A 21 1.64 -13.64 8.83
C PHE A 21 0.85 -12.39 9.25
N LEU A 22 0.76 -11.37 8.39
CA LEU A 22 -0.02 -10.15 8.67
C LEU A 22 -1.51 -10.45 8.91
N ARG A 23 -2.05 -11.48 8.25
CA ARG A 23 -3.42 -11.94 8.49
C ARG A 23 -3.60 -12.48 9.91
N THR A 24 -2.58 -13.09 10.51
CA THR A 24 -2.63 -13.50 11.92
C THR A 24 -2.57 -12.32 12.90
N GLU A 25 -2.03 -11.19 12.46
CA GLU A 25 -1.94 -9.93 13.22
C GLU A 25 -3.06 -8.94 12.89
N TYR A 26 -4.03 -9.32 12.06
CA TYR A 26 -5.11 -8.45 11.58
C TYR A 26 -4.60 -7.17 10.88
N SER A 27 -3.50 -7.28 10.13
CA SER A 27 -2.81 -6.17 9.47
C SER A 27 -2.55 -6.43 7.98
N GLU A 28 -3.32 -7.36 7.38
CA GLU A 28 -3.16 -7.78 5.97
C GLU A 28 -3.43 -6.65 4.96
N GLU A 29 -4.22 -5.66 5.34
CA GLU A 29 -4.54 -4.47 4.54
C GLU A 29 -3.28 -3.70 4.13
N ASN A 30 -2.23 -3.70 4.97
CA ASN A 30 -0.96 -3.05 4.66
C ASN A 30 -0.28 -3.68 3.43
N MET A 31 -0.30 -5.01 3.34
CA MET A 31 0.28 -5.72 2.21
C MET A 31 -0.58 -5.58 0.95
N LEU A 32 -1.91 -5.62 1.10
CA LEU A 32 -2.84 -5.45 -0.02
C LEU A 32 -2.73 -4.05 -0.62
N PHE A 33 -2.66 -3.02 0.21
CA PHE A 33 -2.41 -1.64 -0.21
C PHE A 33 -1.07 -1.51 -0.94
N TRP A 34 0.00 -2.09 -0.38
CA TRP A 34 1.32 -2.04 -1.00
C TRP A 34 1.32 -2.69 -2.38
N LEU A 35 0.65 -3.84 -2.55
CA LEU A 35 0.50 -4.53 -3.84
C LEU A 35 -0.32 -3.70 -4.83
N ALA A 36 -1.41 -3.08 -4.39
CA ALA A 36 -2.25 -2.26 -5.25
C ALA A 36 -1.48 -1.02 -5.76
N CYS A 37 -0.62 -0.43 -4.92
CA CYS A 37 0.28 0.66 -5.33
C CYS A 37 1.31 0.19 -6.37
N GLU A 38 1.93 -0.98 -6.18
CA GLU A 38 2.86 -1.53 -7.20
C GLU A 38 2.15 -1.80 -8.53
N GLU A 39 0.91 -2.30 -8.48
CA GLU A 39 0.12 -2.52 -9.69
C GLU A 39 -0.20 -1.21 -10.41
N LEU A 40 -0.64 -0.17 -9.67
CA LEU A 40 -0.90 1.17 -10.22
C LEU A 40 0.33 1.75 -10.92
N LYS A 41 1.54 1.53 -10.37
CA LYS A 41 2.80 2.01 -10.98
C LYS A 41 3.12 1.39 -12.33
N THR A 42 2.62 0.19 -12.59
CA THR A 42 2.81 -0.48 -13.88
C THR A 42 1.84 0.02 -14.96
N GLU A 43 0.82 0.77 -14.58
CA GLU A 43 -0.15 1.32 -15.53
C GLU A 43 0.38 2.56 -16.23
N CYS A 44 0.14 2.63 -17.54
CA CYS A 44 0.46 3.80 -18.36
C CYS A 44 -0.79 4.50 -18.91
N ASN A 45 -1.96 3.85 -18.82
CA ASN A 45 -3.22 4.42 -19.30
C ASN A 45 -3.82 5.33 -18.23
N LYS A 46 -3.97 6.63 -18.56
CA LYS A 46 -4.57 7.62 -17.65
C LYS A 46 -5.97 7.25 -17.13
N HIS A 47 -6.81 6.62 -17.97
CA HIS A 47 -8.14 6.19 -17.54
C HIS A 47 -8.05 5.10 -16.47
N THR A 48 -7.25 4.07 -16.74
CA THR A 48 -7.02 2.97 -15.79
C THR A 48 -6.36 3.46 -14.50
N ILE A 49 -5.42 4.41 -14.59
CA ILE A 49 -4.79 5.03 -13.43
C ILE A 49 -5.82 5.73 -12.57
N ASP A 50 -6.71 6.53 -13.16
CA ASP A 50 -7.76 7.25 -12.43
C ASP A 50 -8.74 6.28 -11.74
N GLU A 51 -9.21 5.25 -12.44
CA GLU A 51 -10.09 4.22 -11.88
C GLU A 51 -9.43 3.44 -10.73
N LYS A 52 -8.19 2.97 -10.94
CA LYS A 52 -7.45 2.24 -9.91
C LYS A 52 -7.10 3.14 -8.73
N ALA A 53 -6.70 4.38 -8.96
CA ALA A 53 -6.38 5.31 -7.88
C ALA A 53 -7.61 5.60 -7.01
N ARG A 54 -8.79 5.79 -7.61
CA ARG A 54 -10.05 5.92 -6.86
C ARG A 54 -10.36 4.68 -6.05
N THR A 55 -10.23 3.50 -6.64
CA THR A 55 -10.43 2.22 -5.93
C THR A 55 -9.48 2.09 -4.74
N ILE A 56 -8.18 2.36 -4.92
CA ILE A 56 -7.17 2.31 -3.86
C ILE A 56 -7.50 3.32 -2.75
N TYR A 57 -7.94 4.52 -3.14
CA TYR A 57 -8.32 5.55 -2.18
C TYR A 57 -9.52 5.11 -1.32
N GLU A 58 -10.58 4.62 -1.96
CA GLU A 58 -11.79 4.17 -1.27
C GLU A 58 -11.51 2.98 -0.37
N ASP A 59 -10.71 2.02 -0.82
CA ASP A 59 -10.42 0.80 -0.07
C ASP A 59 -9.42 1.02 1.07
N TYR A 60 -8.37 1.84 0.90
CA TYR A 60 -7.26 1.87 1.86
C TYR A 60 -7.02 3.24 2.50
N ILE A 61 -7.42 4.34 1.87
CA ILE A 61 -7.13 5.69 2.37
C ILE A 61 -8.33 6.31 3.10
N SER A 62 -9.55 6.00 2.64
CA SER A 62 -10.79 6.50 3.22
C SER A 62 -10.94 6.09 4.68
N ILE A 63 -11.23 7.06 5.56
CA ILE A 63 -11.51 6.84 6.98
C ILE A 63 -12.79 6.04 7.26
N LEU A 64 -13.59 5.83 6.22
CA LEU A 64 -14.81 5.03 6.29
C LEU A 64 -14.59 3.59 5.83
N SER A 65 -13.39 3.27 5.33
CA SER A 65 -13.09 1.94 4.84
C SER A 65 -12.81 0.97 5.98
N PRO A 66 -13.36 -0.26 5.93
CA PRO A 66 -12.96 -1.31 6.86
C PRO A 66 -11.51 -1.80 6.66
N LYS A 67 -10.84 -1.40 5.56
CA LYS A 67 -9.45 -1.75 5.24
C LYS A 67 -8.51 -0.53 5.26
N GLU A 68 -8.89 0.52 6.00
CA GLU A 68 -8.08 1.72 6.16
C GLU A 68 -6.67 1.36 6.66
N VAL A 69 -5.64 1.80 5.94
CA VAL A 69 -4.25 1.66 6.38
C VAL A 69 -3.87 2.79 7.34
N SER A 70 -3.05 2.46 8.33
CA SER A 70 -2.56 3.45 9.30
C SER A 70 -1.53 4.40 8.66
N LEU A 71 -1.97 5.62 8.34
CA LEU A 71 -1.15 6.66 7.70
C LEU A 71 -1.08 7.93 8.55
N ASP A 72 0.02 8.67 8.42
CA ASP A 72 0.13 10.00 9.01
C ASP A 72 -0.86 10.96 8.36
N SER A 73 -1.50 11.81 9.16
CA SER A 73 -2.48 12.80 8.69
C SER A 73 -1.93 13.66 7.54
N ARG A 74 -0.64 14.02 7.60
CA ARG A 74 0.06 14.77 6.56
C ARG A 74 0.13 14.02 5.23
N VAL A 75 0.41 12.71 5.26
CA VAL A 75 0.48 11.88 4.05
C VAL A 75 -0.90 11.75 3.42
N ARG A 76 -1.94 11.54 4.25
CA ARG A 76 -3.34 11.52 3.80
C ARG A 76 -3.75 12.84 3.13
N GLU A 77 -3.38 13.99 3.71
CA GLU A 77 -3.66 15.30 3.10
C GLU A 77 -3.00 15.45 1.73
N VAL A 78 -1.75 14.99 1.58
CA VAL A 78 -1.05 15.02 0.28
C VAL A 78 -1.76 14.16 -0.75
N ILE A 79 -2.20 12.95 -0.37
CA ILE A 79 -2.96 12.06 -1.25
C ILE A 79 -4.27 12.73 -1.66
N ASN A 80 -5.03 13.31 -0.72
CA ASN A 80 -6.28 14.01 -1.02
C ASN A 80 -6.09 15.11 -2.08
N ARG A 81 -4.96 15.82 -2.06
CA ARG A 81 -4.63 16.81 -3.10
C ARG A 81 -4.28 16.14 -4.43
N LYS A 82 -3.43 15.11 -4.40
CA LYS A 82 -3.02 14.35 -5.61
C LYS A 82 -4.21 13.63 -6.28
N MET A 83 -5.26 13.29 -5.54
CA MET A 83 -6.48 12.69 -6.08
C MET A 83 -7.29 13.61 -7.00
N GLN A 84 -6.98 14.91 -7.08
CA GLN A 84 -7.57 15.80 -8.09
C GLN A 84 -7.08 15.47 -9.51
N GLU A 85 -5.82 15.04 -9.63
CA GLU A 85 -5.23 14.56 -10.88
C GLU A 85 -4.34 13.36 -10.56
N PRO A 86 -4.92 12.16 -10.39
CA PRO A 86 -4.17 10.99 -9.98
C PRO A 86 -3.16 10.56 -11.06
N SER A 87 -2.01 10.09 -10.59
CA SER A 87 -0.92 9.53 -11.38
C SER A 87 -0.53 8.16 -10.84
N SER A 88 0.30 7.45 -11.59
CA SER A 88 0.94 6.20 -11.15
C SER A 88 1.72 6.34 -9.83
N HIS A 89 2.09 7.57 -9.45
CA HIS A 89 2.88 7.91 -8.25
C HIS A 89 2.07 8.60 -7.15
N THR A 90 0.73 8.57 -7.24
CA THR A 90 -0.14 9.25 -6.27
C THR A 90 0.11 8.77 -4.83
N PHE A 91 0.38 7.48 -4.65
CA PHE A 91 0.47 6.83 -3.34
C PHE A 91 1.90 6.54 -2.87
N ASP A 92 2.95 7.02 -3.57
CA ASP A 92 4.34 6.66 -3.26
C ASP A 92 4.74 6.96 -1.80
N ASP A 93 4.31 8.11 -1.28
CA ASP A 93 4.60 8.52 0.10
C ASP A 93 3.92 7.60 1.13
N ALA A 94 2.65 7.25 0.89
CA ALA A 94 1.92 6.31 1.75
C ALA A 94 2.46 4.90 1.64
N GLN A 95 2.78 4.44 0.44
CA GLN A 95 3.32 3.11 0.22
C GLN A 95 4.66 2.93 0.95
N LEU A 96 5.52 3.95 0.95
CA LEU A 96 6.76 3.95 1.73
C LEU A 96 6.50 3.92 3.24
N GLN A 97 5.52 4.68 3.71
CA GLN A 97 5.13 4.66 5.11
C GLN A 97 4.65 3.28 5.55
N ILE A 98 3.74 2.67 4.79
CA ILE A 98 3.21 1.32 5.07
C ILE A 98 4.30 0.25 4.96
N TYR A 99 5.22 0.38 3.99
CA TYR A 99 6.39 -0.49 3.90
C TYR A 99 7.26 -0.41 5.16
N THR A 100 7.50 0.80 5.66
CA THR A 100 8.29 1.04 6.88
C THR A 100 7.57 0.51 8.12
N LEU A 101 6.25 0.67 8.19
CA LEU A 101 5.41 0.12 9.26
C LEU A 101 5.49 -1.41 9.27
N MET A 102 5.29 -2.07 8.13
CA MET A 102 5.41 -3.52 8.01
C MET A 102 6.82 -4.02 8.37
N HIS A 103 7.86 -3.28 7.99
CA HIS A 103 9.24 -3.62 8.33
C HIS A 103 9.51 -3.46 9.84
N ARG A 104 8.97 -2.43 10.50
CA ARG A 104 9.30 -2.13 11.89
C ARG A 104 8.46 -2.92 12.88
N ASP A 105 7.17 -3.08 12.58
CA ASP A 105 6.18 -3.54 13.55
C ASP A 105 5.73 -4.99 13.29
N SER A 106 5.82 -5.50 12.05
CA SER A 106 5.38 -6.86 11.68
C SER A 106 6.47 -7.77 11.10
N TYR A 107 7.70 -7.28 10.90
CA TYR A 107 8.80 -8.15 10.45
C TYR A 107 9.67 -8.55 11.67
N PRO A 108 9.70 -9.85 12.04
CA PRO A 108 10.39 -10.35 13.23
C PRO A 108 11.91 -10.44 13.09
#